data_AF-A0A535W879-F1
#
_entry.id   AF-A0A535W879-F1
#
_cell.length_a   1.000
_cell.length_b   1.000
_cell.length_c   1.000
_cell.angle_alpha   90.00
_cell.angle_beta   90.00
_cell.angle_gamma   90.00
#
_symmetry.space_group_name_H-M   'P 1'
#
loop_
_entity.id
_entity.type
_entity.pdbx_description
1 polymer ?
#
loop_
_entity_poly.entity_id
_entity_poly.type
_entity_poly.pdbx_seq_one_letter_code
_entity_poly.pdbx_strand_id
1 'polypeptide(L)'
;MARLLARFAAIGATPADTEDERLQRGLLVGLALLISVLAIFWGLAYIVFGEPLGGAIPLTYTVLSLLSIVMLTVTRRYDVFRFTQLSLMLALPFALMVVLGGFVPSSVVVLWAFFAPLGALAFASPREALRWFVAYLVLILAVGIFGGRLRSANNLPAGLVGAMFIVNITAVSIVVFIALYAFVYERDRAFAAVHRLFGQYLSPQIVRSLLSDPGRAALGGENREVTALFADLAGFTPFTESRPPGETVLALNRYFSAVVPVVFANGGTIIQFAGDAIVAVWNAPVEQPRHALAAARTALAMQHAIEAIVTEDPSLPRFRVGIATGAALVGNIGSEELRNYVAHGDAVNLAARLQ
;
A
#
# COMPACT_ATOMS: atom_id res chain seq x y z
N MET A 1 16.65 -16.03 1.70
CA MET A 1 16.11 -15.02 0.77
C MET A 1 16.69 -13.62 1.00
N ALA A 2 16.50 -13.00 2.17
CA ALA A 2 16.91 -11.61 2.43
C ALA A 2 18.40 -11.30 2.17
N ARG A 3 19.34 -12.17 2.57
CA ARG A 3 20.78 -11.98 2.31
C ARG A 3 21.17 -12.05 0.83
N LEU A 4 20.44 -12.82 0.03
CA LEU A 4 20.67 -12.94 -1.43
C LEU A 4 20.12 -11.71 -2.16
N LEU A 5 18.92 -11.26 -1.79
CA LEU A 5 18.33 -10.02 -2.31
C LEU A 5 19.21 -8.80 -1.99
N ALA A 6 19.76 -8.72 -0.77
CA ALA A 6 20.70 -7.65 -0.41
C ALA A 6 21.98 -7.67 -1.27
N ARG A 7 22.50 -8.86 -1.60
CA ARG A 7 23.65 -9.00 -2.51
C ARG A 7 23.32 -8.58 -3.94
N PHE A 8 22.13 -8.90 -4.44
CA PHE A 8 21.71 -8.46 -5.78
C PHE A 8 21.39 -6.97 -5.83
N ALA A 9 20.79 -6.42 -4.79
CA ALA A 9 20.51 -4.98 -4.67
C ALA A 9 21.80 -4.14 -4.65
N ALA A 10 22.92 -4.71 -4.19
CA ALA A 10 24.23 -4.05 -4.22
C ALA A 10 24.87 -3.97 -5.62
N ILE A 11 24.39 -4.75 -6.59
CA ILE A 11 24.95 -4.79 -7.95
C ILE A 11 24.60 -3.50 -8.69
N GLY A 12 25.63 -2.70 -9.00
CA GLY A 12 25.48 -1.42 -9.69
C GLY A 12 24.93 -0.28 -8.82
N ALA A 13 24.75 -0.49 -7.51
CA ALA A 13 24.23 0.52 -6.58
C ALA A 13 25.07 1.80 -6.53
N THR A 14 24.41 2.96 -6.52
CA THR A 14 25.05 4.24 -6.20
C THR A 14 24.68 4.67 -4.78
N PRO A 15 25.48 5.53 -4.12
CA PRO A 15 25.12 6.10 -2.82
C PRO A 15 23.89 7.01 -2.86
N ALA A 16 23.48 7.48 -4.04
CA ALA A 16 22.33 8.36 -4.25
C ALA A 16 21.02 7.59 -4.50
N ASP A 17 21.09 6.27 -4.73
CA ASP A 17 19.90 5.46 -4.99
C ASP A 17 19.02 5.36 -3.74
N THR A 18 17.71 5.54 -3.92
CA THR A 18 16.71 5.29 -2.87
C THR A 18 16.63 3.79 -2.52
N GLU A 19 16.08 3.47 -1.35
CA GLU A 19 15.91 2.08 -0.92
C GLU A 19 15.02 1.28 -1.89
N ASP A 20 13.96 1.90 -2.41
CA ASP A 20 13.07 1.31 -3.40
C ASP A 20 13.77 1.03 -4.73
N GLU A 21 14.59 1.95 -5.24
CA GLU A 21 15.35 1.75 -6.47
C GLU A 21 16.36 0.60 -6.34
N ARG A 22 17.01 0.47 -5.18
CA ARG A 22 17.91 -0.65 -4.88
C ARG A 22 17.16 -1.98 -4.84
N LEU A 23 15.98 -1.98 -4.24
CA LEU A 23 15.14 -3.18 -4.12
C LEU A 23 14.61 -3.62 -5.49
N GLN A 24 14.06 -2.70 -6.30
CA GLN A 24 13.63 -2.98 -7.67
C GLN A 24 14.77 -3.51 -8.54
N ARG A 25 15.96 -2.92 -8.42
CA ARG A 25 17.16 -3.39 -9.13
C ARG A 25 17.55 -4.80 -8.70
N GLY A 26 17.64 -5.05 -7.41
CA GLY A 26 17.99 -6.37 -6.87
C GLY A 26 16.99 -7.46 -7.27
N LEU A 27 15.70 -7.14 -7.29
CA LEU A 27 14.65 -8.04 -7.77
C LEU A 27 14.80 -8.37 -9.25
N LEU A 28 15.00 -7.36 -10.11
CA LEU A 28 15.15 -7.60 -11.55
C LEU A 28 16.43 -8.38 -11.89
N VAL A 29 17.54 -8.12 -11.19
CA VAL A 29 18.78 -8.91 -11.32
C VAL A 29 18.56 -10.35 -10.87
N GLY A 30 17.89 -10.56 -9.73
CA GLY A 30 17.56 -11.90 -9.24
C GLY A 30 16.68 -12.68 -10.22
N LEU A 31 15.66 -12.03 -10.78
CA LEU A 31 14.79 -12.59 -11.82
C LEU A 31 15.57 -12.94 -13.08
N ALA A 32 16.45 -12.04 -13.55
CA ALA A 32 17.28 -12.25 -14.73
C ALA A 32 18.19 -13.47 -14.57
N LEU A 33 18.79 -13.66 -13.40
CA LEU A 33 19.61 -14.84 -13.07
C LEU A 33 18.77 -16.12 -13.02
N LEU A 34 17.60 -16.08 -12.37
CA LEU A 34 16.69 -17.22 -12.31
C LEU A 34 16.25 -17.67 -13.71
N ILE A 35 15.81 -16.72 -14.54
CA ILE A 35 15.39 -17.00 -15.93
C ILE A 35 16.58 -17.52 -16.74
N SER A 36 17.80 -17.03 -16.51
CA SER A 36 19.00 -17.53 -17.20
C SER A 36 19.26 -19.02 -16.92
N VAL A 37 19.03 -19.48 -15.69
CA VAL A 37 19.14 -20.90 -15.33
C VAL A 37 18.07 -21.73 -16.03
N LEU A 38 16.82 -21.27 -16.01
CA LEU A 38 15.72 -21.95 -16.69
C LEU A 38 15.92 -21.98 -18.22
N ALA A 39 16.46 -20.90 -18.79
CA ALA A 39 16.74 -20.78 -20.21
C ALA A 39 17.86 -21.73 -20.65
N ILE A 40 18.87 -21.99 -19.82
CA ILE A 40 19.87 -23.04 -20.09
C ILE A 40 19.19 -24.41 -20.13
N PHE A 41 18.39 -24.74 -19.12
CA PHE A 41 17.69 -26.03 -19.05
C PHE A 41 16.84 -26.27 -20.32
N TRP A 42 16.01 -25.30 -20.69
CA TRP A 42 15.17 -25.42 -21.89
C TRP A 42 15.96 -25.39 -23.18
N GLY A 43 16.99 -24.56 -23.28
CA GLY A 43 17.87 -24.51 -24.45
C GLY A 43 18.51 -25.86 -24.75
N LEU A 44 19.04 -26.53 -23.71
CA LEU A 44 19.61 -27.87 -23.82
C LEU A 44 18.54 -28.92 -24.16
N ALA A 45 17.34 -28.83 -23.56
CA ALA A 45 16.26 -29.74 -23.90
C ALA A 45 15.91 -29.69 -25.39
N TYR A 46 15.72 -28.50 -25.98
CA TYR A 46 15.43 -28.38 -27.41
C TYR A 46 16.55 -28.96 -28.29
N ILE A 47 17.83 -28.76 -27.93
CA ILE A 47 18.97 -29.35 -28.67
C ILE A 47 18.91 -30.88 -28.62
N VAL A 48 18.69 -31.47 -27.44
CA VAL A 48 18.63 -32.92 -27.26
C VAL A 48 17.49 -33.55 -28.06
N PHE A 49 16.35 -32.86 -28.17
CA PHE A 49 15.18 -33.31 -28.94
C PHE A 49 15.21 -32.92 -30.43
N GLY A 50 16.38 -32.54 -30.97
CA GLY A 50 16.55 -32.35 -32.42
C GLY A 50 16.17 -30.97 -32.98
N GLU A 51 16.06 -29.95 -32.12
CA GLU A 51 15.80 -28.56 -32.48
C GLU A 51 16.95 -27.63 -32.02
N PRO A 52 18.14 -27.70 -32.64
CA PRO A 52 19.30 -26.91 -32.21
C PRO A 52 19.09 -25.40 -32.36
N LEU A 53 18.41 -24.95 -33.43
CA LEU A 53 18.05 -23.54 -33.61
C LEU A 53 17.04 -23.07 -32.56
N GLY A 54 16.09 -23.93 -32.17
CA GLY A 54 15.16 -23.64 -31.08
C GLY A 54 15.90 -23.51 -29.74
N GLY A 55 16.85 -24.40 -29.46
CA GLY A 55 17.64 -24.36 -28.23
C GLY A 55 18.62 -23.20 -28.13
N ALA A 56 19.14 -22.70 -29.26
CA ALA A 56 20.03 -21.54 -29.29
C ALA A 56 19.36 -20.25 -28.79
N ILE A 57 18.03 -20.12 -28.92
CA ILE A 57 17.30 -18.90 -28.56
C ILE A 57 17.25 -18.67 -27.03
N PRO A 58 16.82 -19.65 -26.19
CA PRO A 58 16.97 -19.53 -24.75
C PRO A 58 18.42 -19.35 -24.29
N LEU A 59 19.39 -20.02 -24.92
CA LEU A 59 20.80 -19.82 -24.58
C LEU A 59 21.27 -18.39 -24.88
N THR A 60 20.75 -17.78 -25.95
CA THR A 60 20.99 -16.36 -26.29
C THR A 60 20.45 -15.44 -25.20
N TYR A 61 19.27 -15.74 -24.62
CA TYR A 61 18.77 -14.99 -23.46
C TYR A 61 19.80 -14.98 -22.34
N THR A 62 20.34 -16.15 -21.97
CA THR A 62 21.31 -16.27 -20.89
C THR A 62 22.56 -15.45 -21.16
N VAL A 63 23.13 -15.54 -22.35
CA VAL A 63 24.34 -14.78 -22.71
C VAL A 63 24.09 -13.27 -22.67
N LEU A 64 23.03 -12.79 -23.34
CA LEU A 64 22.73 -11.36 -23.40
C LEU A 64 22.29 -10.80 -22.04
N SER A 65 21.57 -11.59 -21.25
CA SER A 65 21.15 -11.22 -19.91
C SER A 65 22.34 -11.08 -18.97
N LEU A 66 23.26 -12.06 -18.93
CA LEU A 66 24.48 -11.98 -18.14
C LEU A 66 25.37 -10.80 -18.57
N LEU A 67 25.51 -10.58 -19.89
CA LEU A 67 26.23 -9.42 -20.42
C LEU A 67 25.59 -8.11 -19.94
N SER A 68 24.27 -8.02 -19.93
CA SER A 68 23.56 -6.82 -19.44
C SER A 68 23.74 -6.60 -17.94
N ILE A 69 23.87 -7.66 -17.13
CA ILE A 69 24.18 -7.56 -15.69
C ILE A 69 25.61 -7.04 -15.50
N VAL A 70 26.58 -7.53 -16.28
CA VAL A 70 27.95 -7.01 -16.28
C VAL A 70 27.99 -5.56 -16.75
N MET A 71 27.21 -5.20 -17.77
CA MET A 71 27.10 -3.81 -18.21
C MET A 71 26.48 -2.93 -17.12
N LEU A 72 25.51 -3.43 -16.35
CA LEU A 72 24.93 -2.73 -15.20
C LEU A 72 25.99 -2.47 -14.12
N THR A 73 26.87 -3.41 -13.81
CA THR A 73 27.92 -3.20 -12.79
C THR A 73 28.93 -2.13 -13.22
N VAL A 74 29.25 -2.07 -14.51
CA VAL A 74 30.22 -1.11 -15.06
C VAL A 74 29.61 0.27 -15.26
N THR A 75 28.45 0.35 -15.94
CA THR A 75 27.83 1.63 -16.35
C THR A 75 26.91 2.22 -15.29
N ARG A 76 26.42 1.41 -14.35
CA ARG A 76 25.40 1.78 -13.34
C ARG A 76 24.10 2.33 -13.94
N ARG A 77 23.85 2.07 -15.23
CA ARG A 77 22.66 2.52 -15.96
C ARG A 77 21.52 1.52 -15.84
N TYR A 78 20.70 1.68 -14.82
CA TYR A 78 19.55 0.79 -14.57
C TYR A 78 18.49 0.87 -15.66
N ASP A 79 18.28 2.05 -16.26
CA ASP A 79 17.39 2.27 -17.40
C ASP A 79 17.73 1.36 -18.60
N VAL A 80 19.02 1.29 -18.95
CA VAL A 80 19.52 0.47 -20.07
C VAL A 80 19.40 -1.01 -19.74
N PHE A 81 19.75 -1.41 -18.51
CA PHE A 81 19.60 -2.80 -18.06
C PHE A 81 18.13 -3.24 -18.11
N ARG A 82 17.23 -2.44 -17.53
CA ARG A 82 15.78 -2.71 -17.54
C ARG A 82 15.26 -2.84 -18.97
N PHE A 83 15.57 -1.87 -19.84
CA PHE A 83 15.14 -1.91 -21.23
C PHE A 83 15.64 -3.17 -21.96
N THR A 84 16.89 -3.57 -21.71
CA THR A 84 17.49 -4.77 -22.29
C THR A 84 16.75 -6.02 -21.82
N GLN A 85 16.51 -6.16 -20.51
CA GLN A 85 15.79 -7.31 -19.95
C GLN A 85 14.37 -7.44 -20.52
N LEU A 86 13.61 -6.33 -20.54
CA LEU A 86 12.24 -6.33 -21.09
C LEU A 86 12.23 -6.64 -22.59
N SER A 87 13.22 -6.14 -23.34
CA SER A 87 13.37 -6.44 -24.78
C SER A 87 13.64 -7.92 -25.01
N LEU A 88 14.53 -8.54 -24.22
CA LEU A 88 14.86 -9.96 -24.32
C LEU A 88 13.65 -10.84 -23.95
N MET A 89 12.93 -10.47 -22.88
CA MET A 89 11.69 -11.15 -22.47
C MET A 89 10.62 -11.05 -23.55
N LEU A 90 10.51 -9.91 -24.23
CA LEU A 90 9.53 -9.73 -25.31
C LEU A 90 9.94 -10.53 -26.56
N ALA A 91 11.13 -10.29 -27.10
CA ALA A 91 11.47 -10.69 -28.47
C ALA A 91 11.83 -12.18 -28.60
N LEU A 92 12.54 -12.76 -27.64
CA LEU A 92 13.06 -14.13 -27.78
C LEU A 92 11.98 -15.21 -27.78
N PRO A 93 10.89 -15.14 -26.98
CA PRO A 93 9.80 -16.10 -27.10
C PRO A 93 9.10 -16.04 -28.47
N PHE A 94 8.99 -14.87 -29.11
CA PHE A 94 8.49 -14.76 -30.49
C PHE A 94 9.44 -15.39 -31.50
N ALA A 95 10.75 -15.13 -31.37
CA ALA A 95 11.75 -15.77 -32.22
C ALA A 95 11.69 -17.30 -32.10
N LEU A 96 11.57 -17.82 -30.88
CA LEU A 96 11.46 -19.24 -30.60
C LEU A 96 10.18 -19.82 -31.19
N MET A 97 9.06 -19.13 -31.05
CA MET A 97 7.79 -19.52 -31.64
C MET A 97 7.88 -19.64 -33.17
N VAL A 98 8.52 -18.67 -33.84
CA VAL A 98 8.71 -18.71 -35.30
C VAL A 98 9.58 -19.90 -35.71
N VAL A 99 10.71 -20.13 -35.02
CA VAL A 99 11.63 -21.25 -35.32
C VAL A 99 10.96 -22.60 -35.10
N LEU A 100 10.08 -22.72 -34.11
CA LEU A 100 9.37 -23.95 -33.82
C LEU A 100 8.14 -24.19 -34.70
N GLY A 101 7.74 -23.24 -35.55
CA GLY A 101 6.62 -23.42 -36.50
C GLY A 101 5.26 -22.91 -36.04
N GLY A 102 5.22 -21.88 -35.19
CA GLY A 102 3.99 -21.19 -34.80
C GLY A 102 3.45 -21.61 -33.43
N PHE A 103 2.19 -21.25 -33.13
CA PHE A 103 1.65 -21.34 -31.77
C PHE A 103 1.61 -22.76 -31.23
N VAL A 104 1.01 -23.68 -31.99
CA VAL A 104 0.81 -25.06 -31.55
C VAL A 104 2.14 -25.82 -31.48
N PRO A 105 2.99 -25.84 -32.54
CA PRO A 105 4.25 -26.56 -32.49
C PRO A 105 5.23 -26.01 -31.43
N SER A 106 5.17 -24.70 -31.13
CA SER A 106 5.96 -24.08 -30.07
C SER A 106 5.36 -24.20 -28.67
N SER A 107 4.24 -24.91 -28.51
CA SER A 107 3.57 -25.08 -27.22
C SER A 107 3.17 -23.75 -26.56
N VAL A 108 2.78 -22.75 -27.38
CA VAL A 108 2.41 -21.39 -26.96
C VAL A 108 3.50 -20.71 -26.12
N VAL A 109 4.79 -20.96 -26.43
CA VAL A 109 5.93 -20.37 -25.70
C VAL A 109 5.91 -18.83 -25.67
N VAL A 110 5.18 -18.20 -26.60
CA VAL A 110 4.94 -16.75 -26.65
C VAL A 110 4.30 -16.19 -25.37
N LEU A 111 3.62 -17.01 -24.54
CA LEU A 111 3.09 -16.57 -23.25
C LEU A 111 4.17 -15.99 -22.33
N TRP A 112 5.41 -16.49 -22.42
CA TRP A 112 6.54 -15.93 -21.68
C TRP A 112 6.87 -14.48 -22.08
N ALA A 113 6.49 -14.03 -23.28
CA ALA A 113 6.67 -12.65 -23.69
C ALA A 113 5.77 -11.67 -22.93
N PHE A 114 4.69 -12.14 -22.29
CA PHE A 114 3.84 -11.33 -21.43
C PHE A 114 4.57 -10.84 -20.16
N PHE A 115 5.69 -11.46 -19.79
CA PHE A 115 6.53 -10.95 -18.70
C PHE A 115 7.18 -9.61 -19.02
N ALA A 116 7.30 -9.21 -20.29
CA ALA A 116 7.79 -7.87 -20.63
C ALA A 116 6.83 -6.76 -20.19
N PRO A 117 5.54 -6.74 -20.59
CA PRO A 117 4.60 -5.74 -20.06
C PRO A 117 4.35 -5.87 -18.55
N LEU A 118 4.31 -7.09 -18.00
CA LEU A 118 4.16 -7.28 -16.55
C LEU A 118 5.39 -6.77 -15.78
N GLY A 119 6.59 -7.04 -16.27
CA GLY A 119 7.84 -6.52 -15.71
C GLY A 119 7.94 -5.00 -15.84
N ALA A 120 7.47 -4.41 -16.94
CA ALA A 120 7.39 -2.97 -17.08
C ALA A 120 6.43 -2.33 -16.05
N LEU A 121 5.34 -3.02 -15.69
CA LEU A 121 4.43 -2.56 -14.64
C LEU A 121 5.10 -2.56 -13.26
N ALA A 122 5.98 -3.54 -13.00
CA ALA A 122 6.68 -3.68 -11.73
C ALA A 122 7.94 -2.80 -11.59
N PHE A 123 8.66 -2.54 -12.68
CA PHE A 123 9.99 -1.91 -12.66
C PHE A 123 10.08 -0.59 -13.44
N ALA A 124 8.99 -0.14 -14.06
CA ALA A 124 8.93 1.11 -14.82
C ALA A 124 7.66 1.91 -14.47
N SER A 125 7.13 2.66 -15.44
CA SER A 125 5.89 3.44 -15.26
C SER A 125 4.69 2.75 -15.92
N PRO A 126 3.45 3.01 -15.43
CA PRO A 126 2.24 2.47 -16.08
C PRO A 126 2.12 2.85 -17.56
N ARG A 127 2.61 4.04 -17.94
CA ARG A 127 2.64 4.50 -19.33
C ARG A 127 3.62 3.71 -20.18
N GLU A 128 4.80 3.38 -19.65
CA GLU A 128 5.76 2.50 -20.33
C GLU A 128 5.22 1.08 -20.45
N ALA A 129 4.60 0.55 -19.39
CA ALA A 129 3.99 -0.78 -19.40
C ALA A 129 2.93 -0.92 -20.52
N LEU A 130 2.13 0.12 -20.76
CA LEU A 130 1.17 0.15 -21.87
C LEU A 130 1.87 0.05 -23.23
N ARG A 131 3.01 0.72 -23.44
CA ARG A 131 3.78 0.62 -24.69
C ARG A 131 4.30 -0.79 -24.93
N TRP A 132 4.83 -1.43 -23.88
CA TRP A 132 5.27 -2.83 -23.93
C TRP A 132 4.10 -3.79 -24.21
N PHE A 133 2.93 -3.52 -23.63
CA PHE A 133 1.74 -4.32 -23.87
C PHE A 133 1.23 -4.18 -25.31
N VAL A 134 1.21 -2.96 -25.85
CA VAL A 134 0.88 -2.72 -27.26
C VAL A 134 1.89 -3.41 -28.17
N ALA A 135 3.20 -3.31 -27.88
CA ALA A 135 4.24 -4.01 -28.66
C ALA A 135 4.04 -5.53 -28.65
N TYR A 136 3.72 -6.11 -27.49
CA TYR A 136 3.35 -7.52 -27.36
C TYR A 136 2.14 -7.89 -28.23
N LEU A 137 1.06 -7.11 -28.20
CA LEU A 137 -0.13 -7.35 -29.02
C LEU A 137 0.15 -7.24 -30.52
N VAL A 138 0.93 -6.25 -30.93
CA VAL A 138 1.35 -6.06 -32.33
C VAL A 138 2.17 -7.27 -32.81
N LEU A 139 3.10 -7.76 -31.98
CA LEU A 139 3.91 -8.94 -32.32
C LEU A 139 3.05 -10.22 -32.36
N ILE A 140 2.09 -10.39 -31.44
CA ILE A 140 1.11 -11.49 -31.52
C ILE A 140 0.37 -11.47 -32.84
N LEU A 141 -0.16 -10.30 -33.24
CA LEU A 141 -0.92 -10.16 -34.47
C LEU A 141 -0.03 -10.41 -35.69
N ALA A 142 1.17 -9.84 -35.72
CA ALA A 142 2.12 -10.01 -36.81
C ALA A 142 2.50 -11.49 -36.98
N VAL A 143 2.89 -12.17 -35.90
CA VAL A 143 3.25 -13.60 -35.97
C VAL A 143 2.02 -14.47 -36.25
N GLY A 144 0.82 -14.08 -35.80
CA GLY A 144 -0.42 -14.79 -36.16
C GLY A 144 -0.75 -14.74 -37.65
N ILE A 145 -0.51 -13.60 -38.30
CA ILE A 145 -0.76 -13.42 -39.74
C ILE A 145 0.33 -14.07 -40.59
N PHE A 146 1.60 -13.90 -40.20
CA PHE A 146 2.75 -14.26 -41.04
C PHE A 146 3.44 -15.58 -40.63
N GLY A 147 3.34 -15.99 -39.36
CA GLY A 147 4.13 -17.06 -38.76
C GLY A 147 3.89 -18.44 -39.36
N GLY A 148 2.64 -18.76 -39.72
CA GLY A 148 2.29 -20.04 -40.35
C GLY A 148 2.89 -20.27 -41.74
N ARG A 149 3.49 -19.24 -42.34
CA ARG A 149 4.12 -19.32 -43.68
C ARG A 149 5.62 -19.62 -43.63
N LEU A 150 6.26 -19.55 -42.46
CA LEU A 150 7.71 -19.68 -42.31
C LEU A 150 8.18 -21.13 -42.10
N ARG A 151 7.46 -21.90 -41.28
CA ARG A 151 7.76 -23.33 -41.00
C ARG A 151 6.48 -24.01 -40.50
N SER A 152 6.12 -25.15 -41.07
CA SER A 152 4.87 -25.86 -40.77
C SER A 152 5.00 -26.93 -39.68
N ALA A 153 6.21 -27.45 -39.43
CA ALA A 153 6.46 -28.49 -38.43
C ALA A 153 7.88 -28.42 -37.85
N ASN A 154 8.02 -28.90 -36.62
CA ASN A 154 9.30 -29.10 -35.94
C ASN A 154 9.55 -30.60 -35.69
N ASN A 155 10.76 -30.92 -35.22
CA ASN A 155 11.23 -32.28 -34.97
C ASN A 155 10.84 -32.80 -33.57
N LEU A 156 10.08 -32.02 -32.79
CA LEU A 156 9.76 -32.38 -31.41
C LEU A 156 8.70 -33.48 -31.37
N PRO A 157 8.85 -34.49 -30.49
CA PRO A 157 7.80 -35.49 -30.28
C PRO A 157 6.49 -34.83 -29.84
N ALA A 158 5.35 -35.31 -30.35
CA ALA A 158 4.03 -34.77 -30.01
C ALA A 158 3.75 -34.79 -28.49
N GLY A 159 4.24 -35.82 -27.78
CA GLY A 159 4.14 -35.91 -26.32
C GLY A 159 4.92 -34.79 -25.60
N LEU A 160 6.08 -34.39 -26.13
CA LEU A 160 6.87 -33.29 -25.59
C LEU A 160 6.18 -31.94 -25.83
N VAL A 161 5.63 -31.72 -27.03
CA VAL A 161 4.83 -30.51 -27.34
C VAL A 161 3.63 -30.41 -26.38
N GLY A 162 2.89 -31.51 -26.16
CA GLY A 162 1.79 -31.54 -25.19
C GLY A 162 2.23 -31.24 -23.76
N ALA A 163 3.34 -31.83 -23.31
CA ALA A 163 3.88 -31.57 -21.97
C ALA A 163 4.33 -30.11 -21.80
N MET A 164 5.04 -29.57 -22.80
CA MET A 164 5.47 -28.16 -22.80
C MET A 164 4.30 -27.20 -22.81
N PHE A 165 3.21 -27.54 -23.50
CA PHE A 165 2.01 -26.72 -23.55
C PHE A 165 1.38 -26.57 -22.15
N ILE A 166 1.26 -27.69 -21.43
CA ILE A 166 0.76 -27.71 -20.05
C ILE A 166 1.68 -26.90 -19.14
N VAL A 167 3.01 -27.11 -19.24
CA VAL A 167 3.99 -26.38 -18.43
C VAL A 167 3.96 -24.89 -18.69
N ASN A 168 3.92 -24.45 -19.95
CA ASN A 168 3.92 -23.02 -20.31
C ASN A 168 2.67 -22.32 -19.76
N ILE A 169 1.48 -22.88 -19.98
CA ILE A 169 0.24 -22.29 -19.46
C ILE A 169 0.23 -22.29 -17.93
N THR A 170 0.59 -23.41 -17.30
CA THR A 170 0.55 -23.54 -15.84
C THR A 170 1.56 -22.63 -15.18
N ALA A 171 2.80 -22.59 -15.66
CA ALA A 171 3.85 -21.75 -15.10
C ALA A 171 3.53 -20.26 -15.24
N VAL A 172 3.12 -19.81 -16.44
CA VAL A 172 2.76 -18.40 -16.65
C VAL A 172 1.55 -18.02 -15.79
N SER A 173 0.53 -18.87 -15.70
CA SER A 173 -0.66 -18.63 -14.88
C SER A 173 -0.31 -18.52 -13.39
N ILE A 174 0.56 -19.40 -12.88
CA ILE A 174 1.02 -19.35 -11.48
C ILE A 174 1.77 -18.04 -11.22
N VAL A 175 2.70 -17.64 -12.09
CA VAL A 175 3.47 -16.41 -11.87
C VAL A 175 2.57 -15.18 -11.93
N VAL A 176 1.64 -15.10 -12.90
CA VAL A 176 0.68 -14.00 -12.99
C VAL A 176 -0.22 -13.97 -11.75
N PHE A 177 -0.71 -15.12 -11.29
CA PHE A 177 -1.54 -15.21 -10.08
C PHE A 177 -0.77 -14.76 -8.84
N ILE A 178 0.46 -15.22 -8.64
CA ILE A 178 1.31 -14.81 -7.52
C ILE A 178 1.58 -13.30 -7.56
N ALA A 179 1.87 -12.74 -8.75
CA ALA A 179 2.10 -11.31 -8.90
C ALA A 179 0.86 -10.47 -8.55
N LEU A 180 -0.32 -10.87 -9.03
CA LEU A 180 -1.58 -10.20 -8.69
C LEU A 180 -1.94 -10.36 -7.21
N TYR A 181 -1.74 -11.55 -6.64
CA TYR A 181 -1.97 -11.81 -5.23
C TYR A 181 -1.07 -10.95 -4.35
N ALA A 182 0.23 -10.88 -4.66
CA ALA A 182 1.18 -10.05 -3.95
C ALA A 182 0.81 -8.56 -4.04
N PHE A 183 0.44 -8.08 -5.22
CA PHE A 183 -0.02 -6.70 -5.41
C PHE A 183 -1.24 -6.36 -4.56
N VAL A 184 -2.27 -7.22 -4.57
CA VAL A 184 -3.48 -7.03 -3.77
C VAL A 184 -3.14 -7.03 -2.28
N TYR A 185 -2.31 -7.98 -1.84
CA TYR A 185 -1.90 -8.10 -0.44
C TYR A 185 -1.12 -6.86 0.04
N GLU A 186 -0.16 -6.38 -0.75
CA GLU A 186 0.61 -5.18 -0.41
C GLU A 186 -0.24 -3.92 -0.40
N ARG A 187 -1.15 -3.77 -1.38
CA ARG A 187 -2.11 -2.68 -1.42
C ARG A 187 -2.97 -2.65 -0.17
N ASP A 188 -3.54 -3.79 0.20
CA ASP A 188 -4.45 -3.89 1.36
C ASP A 188 -3.68 -3.64 2.67
N ARG A 189 -2.44 -4.13 2.78
CA ARG A 189 -1.55 -3.84 3.91
C ARG A 189 -1.20 -2.36 4.02
N ALA A 190 -0.84 -1.71 2.90
CA ALA A 190 -0.51 -0.29 2.86
C ALA A 190 -1.73 0.55 3.26
N PHE A 191 -2.90 0.21 2.70
CA PHE A 191 -4.17 0.84 3.05
C PHE A 191 -4.47 0.69 4.54
N ALA A 192 -4.39 -0.54 5.08
CA ALA A 192 -4.61 -0.80 6.50
C ALA A 192 -3.61 -0.07 7.41
N ALA A 193 -2.34 0.04 7.00
CA ALA A 193 -1.32 0.78 7.75
C ALA A 193 -1.64 2.27 7.82
N VAL A 194 -2.04 2.88 6.70
CA VAL A 194 -2.52 4.27 6.65
C VAL A 194 -3.74 4.43 7.57
N HIS A 195 -4.73 3.53 7.50
CA HIS A 195 -5.92 3.60 8.36
C HIS A 195 -5.59 3.54 9.84
N ARG A 196 -4.68 2.64 10.22
CA ARG A 196 -4.24 2.50 11.62
C ARG A 196 -3.54 3.75 12.12
N LEU A 197 -2.66 4.34 11.30
CA LEU A 197 -1.96 5.57 11.67
C LEU A 197 -2.95 6.74 11.78
N PHE A 198 -3.81 6.96 10.78
CA PHE A 198 -4.82 8.01 10.83
C PHE A 198 -5.78 7.84 12.03
N GLY A 199 -6.16 6.62 12.38
CA GLY A 199 -7.02 6.34 13.53
C GLY A 199 -6.38 6.60 14.90
N GLN A 200 -5.06 6.78 14.98
CA GLN A 200 -4.37 7.20 16.21
C GLN A 200 -4.35 8.73 16.38
N TYR A 201 -4.53 9.48 15.30
CA TYR A 201 -4.49 10.94 15.31
C TYR A 201 -5.87 11.58 15.14
N LEU A 202 -6.84 10.86 14.56
CA LEU A 202 -8.19 11.35 14.30
C LEU A 202 -9.24 10.43 14.91
N SER A 203 -10.35 11.03 15.36
CA SER A 203 -11.52 10.29 15.81
C SER A 203 -12.05 9.35 14.71
N PRO A 204 -12.50 8.13 15.05
CA PRO A 204 -13.03 7.17 14.07
C PRO A 204 -14.17 7.71 13.21
N GLN A 205 -14.98 8.63 13.75
CA GLN A 205 -16.04 9.32 13.02
C GLN A 205 -15.51 10.20 11.89
N ILE A 206 -14.41 10.92 12.13
CA ILE A 206 -13.76 11.77 11.13
C ILE A 206 -13.16 10.88 10.04
N VAL A 207 -12.40 9.85 10.42
CA VAL A 207 -11.81 8.89 9.48
C VAL A 207 -12.88 8.25 8.59
N ARG A 208 -13.97 7.72 9.17
CA ARG A 208 -15.08 7.13 8.40
C ARG A 208 -15.76 8.16 7.49
N SER A 209 -15.94 9.39 7.94
CA SER A 209 -16.52 10.45 7.12
C SER A 209 -15.64 10.82 5.94
N LEU A 210 -14.32 10.89 6.12
CA LEU A 210 -13.37 11.23 5.04
C LEU A 210 -13.19 10.09 4.04
N LEU A 211 -13.29 8.83 4.48
CA LEU A 211 -13.19 7.67 3.60
C LEU A 211 -14.46 7.45 2.76
N SER A 212 -15.62 7.78 3.31
CA SER A 212 -16.90 7.68 2.58
C SER A 212 -17.08 8.80 1.57
N ASP A 213 -16.60 10.01 1.91
CA ASP A 213 -16.63 11.16 1.02
C ASP A 213 -15.35 12.02 1.22
N PRO A 214 -14.33 11.82 0.38
CA PRO A 214 -13.10 12.61 0.43
C PRO A 214 -13.32 14.12 0.24
N GLY A 215 -14.44 14.53 -0.36
CA GLY A 215 -14.82 15.94 -0.52
C GLY A 215 -15.03 16.64 0.82
N ARG A 216 -15.40 15.90 1.87
CA ARG A 216 -15.54 16.43 3.24
C ARG A 216 -14.21 16.82 3.89
N ALA A 217 -13.08 16.55 3.24
CA ALA A 217 -11.77 17.05 3.67
C ALA A 217 -11.57 18.54 3.32
N ALA A 218 -12.40 19.13 2.46
CA ALA A 218 -12.25 20.52 2.03
C ALA A 218 -12.30 21.50 3.22
N LEU A 219 -11.64 22.65 3.05
CA LEU A 219 -11.71 23.76 4.00
C LEU A 219 -13.12 24.33 4.05
N GLY A 220 -13.51 24.80 5.23
CA GLY A 220 -14.85 25.29 5.52
C GLY A 220 -15.61 24.33 6.43
N GLY A 221 -16.90 24.58 6.58
CA GLY A 221 -17.74 23.81 7.47
C GLY A 221 -19.21 24.13 7.26
N GLU A 222 -20.06 23.45 8.00
CA GLU A 222 -21.49 23.66 8.00
C GLU A 222 -21.96 24.08 9.39
N ASN A 223 -22.95 24.97 9.44
CA ASN A 223 -23.64 25.26 10.68
C ASN A 223 -24.54 24.07 11.02
N ARG A 224 -24.28 23.46 12.17
CA ARG A 224 -25.03 22.31 12.66
C ARG A 224 -25.33 22.48 14.14
N GLU A 225 -26.51 22.01 14.56
CA GLU A 225 -26.77 21.83 15.99
C GLU A 225 -25.95 20.67 16.52
N VAL A 226 -25.10 20.92 17.50
CA VAL A 226 -24.25 19.92 18.13
C VAL A 226 -24.41 19.94 19.63
N THR A 227 -24.08 18.83 20.27
CA THR A 227 -23.80 18.85 21.71
C THR A 227 -22.30 18.81 21.89
N ALA A 228 -21.75 19.82 22.56
CA ALA A 228 -20.35 19.90 22.93
C ALA A 228 -20.16 19.45 24.38
N LEU A 229 -19.10 18.68 24.63
CA LEU A 229 -18.64 18.29 25.95
C LEU A 229 -17.20 18.78 26.11
N PHE A 230 -16.95 19.45 27.22
CA PHE A 230 -15.62 19.86 27.65
C PHE A 230 -15.37 19.20 29.02
N ALA A 231 -14.33 18.39 29.14
CA ALA A 231 -13.94 17.84 30.43
C ALA A 231 -12.50 18.22 30.76
N ASP A 232 -12.30 18.74 31.96
CA ASP A 232 -11.04 19.34 32.44
C ASP A 232 -10.70 18.82 33.85
N LEU A 233 -9.42 18.59 34.17
CA LEU A 233 -9.02 18.02 35.47
C LEU A 233 -9.00 19.13 36.54
N ALA A 234 -9.85 18.99 37.56
CA ALA A 234 -9.91 19.97 38.65
C ALA A 234 -8.58 20.07 39.39
N GLY A 235 -7.98 21.27 39.43
CA GLY A 235 -6.72 21.50 40.15
C GLY A 235 -5.50 20.89 39.46
N PHE A 236 -5.54 20.69 38.14
CA PHE A 236 -4.41 20.15 37.40
C PHE A 236 -3.14 21.01 37.48
N THR A 237 -3.26 22.34 37.46
CA THR A 237 -2.07 23.23 37.55
C THR A 237 -1.25 22.96 38.83
N PRO A 238 -1.81 23.02 40.05
CA PRO A 238 -1.10 22.59 41.26
C PRO A 238 -0.56 21.15 41.21
N PHE A 239 -1.31 20.23 40.60
CA PHE A 239 -0.90 18.83 40.46
C PHE A 239 0.37 18.67 39.60
N THR A 240 0.52 19.49 38.54
CA THR A 240 1.69 19.49 37.67
C THR A 240 2.90 20.19 38.28
N GLU A 241 2.69 21.27 39.04
CA GLU A 241 3.78 22.01 39.70
C GLU A 241 4.50 21.16 40.76
N SER A 242 3.79 20.20 41.36
CA SER A 242 4.35 19.34 42.41
C SER A 242 4.98 18.05 41.88
N ARG A 243 5.09 17.84 40.56
CA ARG A 243 5.52 16.57 39.96
C ARG A 243 6.50 16.73 38.79
N PRO A 244 7.39 15.75 38.56
CA PRO A 244 8.19 15.69 37.35
C PRO A 244 7.32 15.59 36.08
N PRO A 245 7.71 16.21 34.95
CA PRO A 245 6.92 16.19 33.72
C PRO A 245 6.59 14.78 33.21
N GLY A 246 7.47 13.80 33.42
CA GLY A 246 7.24 12.41 33.03
C GLY A 246 6.05 11.77 33.77
N GLU A 247 5.87 12.09 35.05
CA GLU A 247 4.75 11.60 35.85
C GLU A 247 3.43 12.26 35.41
N THR A 248 3.46 13.55 35.07
CA THR A 248 2.29 14.25 34.50
C THR A 248 1.83 13.61 33.20
N VAL A 249 2.75 13.28 32.29
CA VAL A 249 2.42 12.63 31.02
C VAL A 249 1.84 11.22 31.24
N LEU A 250 2.39 10.45 32.19
CA LEU A 250 1.84 9.13 32.54
C LEU A 250 0.42 9.25 33.11
N ALA A 251 0.16 10.24 33.97
CA ALA A 251 -1.17 10.50 34.50
C ALA A 251 -2.16 10.87 33.39
N LEU A 252 -1.81 11.81 32.51
CA LEU A 252 -2.64 12.19 31.36
C LEU A 252 -2.96 11.00 30.46
N ASN A 253 -1.95 10.19 30.12
CA ASN A 253 -2.15 8.98 29.32
C ASN A 253 -3.10 7.99 30.00
N ARG A 254 -3.01 7.83 31.33
CA ARG A 254 -3.92 6.98 32.11
C ARG A 254 -5.35 7.51 32.04
N TYR A 255 -5.55 8.81 32.23
CA TYR A 255 -6.87 9.43 32.13
C TYR A 255 -7.48 9.30 30.75
N PHE A 256 -6.76 9.70 29.71
CA PHE A 256 -7.24 9.63 28.33
C PHE A 256 -7.51 8.18 27.91
N SER A 257 -6.69 7.22 28.34
CA SER A 257 -6.93 5.79 28.08
C SER A 257 -8.25 5.30 28.70
N ALA A 258 -8.70 5.87 29.82
CA ALA A 258 -9.96 5.51 30.46
C ALA A 258 -11.17 6.19 29.81
N VAL A 259 -11.07 7.47 29.41
CA VAL A 259 -12.22 8.24 28.92
C VAL A 259 -12.42 8.20 27.41
N VAL A 260 -11.36 8.08 26.61
CA VAL A 260 -11.47 8.04 25.13
C VAL A 260 -12.39 6.90 24.66
N PRO A 261 -12.27 5.66 25.17
CA PRO A 261 -13.19 4.58 24.79
C PRO A 261 -14.65 4.89 25.15
N VAL A 262 -14.90 5.60 26.25
CA VAL A 262 -16.25 5.99 26.70
C VAL A 262 -16.88 6.99 25.74
N VAL A 263 -16.11 7.99 25.28
CA VAL A 263 -16.56 8.96 24.28
C VAL A 263 -16.92 8.25 22.97
N PHE A 264 -16.03 7.37 22.48
CA PHE A 264 -16.27 6.64 21.24
C PHE A 264 -17.45 5.66 21.34
N ALA A 265 -17.61 4.96 22.46
CA ALA A 265 -18.73 4.03 22.67
C ALA A 265 -20.10 4.72 22.62
N ASN A 266 -20.16 6.00 22.97
CA ASN A 266 -21.36 6.82 22.90
C ASN A 266 -21.43 7.66 21.62
N GLY A 267 -20.63 7.36 20.60
CA GLY A 267 -20.68 8.03 19.30
C GLY A 267 -20.09 9.44 19.26
N GLY A 268 -19.41 9.89 20.32
CA GLY A 268 -18.78 11.20 20.38
C GLY A 268 -17.52 11.29 19.53
N THR A 269 -17.32 12.45 18.91
CA THR A 269 -16.13 12.78 18.11
C THR A 269 -15.22 13.67 18.94
N ILE A 270 -14.04 13.16 19.31
CA ILE A 270 -13.01 13.98 19.97
C ILE A 270 -12.42 14.92 18.91
N ILE A 271 -12.47 16.22 19.21
CA ILE A 271 -11.94 17.30 18.37
C ILE A 271 -10.47 17.53 18.71
N GLN A 272 -10.16 17.66 20.00
CA GLN A 272 -8.80 17.91 20.46
C GLN A 272 -8.63 17.54 21.93
N PHE A 273 -7.38 17.26 22.29
CA PHE A 273 -6.89 17.39 23.66
C PHE A 273 -6.31 18.78 23.83
N ALA A 274 -6.72 19.50 24.87
CA ALA A 274 -6.27 20.86 25.18
C ALA A 274 -5.61 20.86 26.56
N GLY A 275 -4.33 20.49 26.61
CA GLY A 275 -3.63 20.27 27.88
C GLY A 275 -4.20 19.05 28.60
N ASP A 276 -4.80 19.27 29.77
CA ASP A 276 -5.52 18.29 30.58
C ASP A 276 -7.00 18.13 30.21
N ALA A 277 -7.49 18.97 29.29
CA ALA A 277 -8.87 18.90 28.85
C ALA A 277 -9.08 18.03 27.61
N ILE A 278 -10.27 17.45 27.51
CA ILE A 278 -10.79 16.78 26.33
C ILE A 278 -12.01 17.53 25.80
N VAL A 279 -12.01 17.82 24.49
CA VAL A 279 -13.12 18.46 23.79
C VAL A 279 -13.73 17.46 22.83
N ALA A 280 -15.01 17.16 23.01
CA ALA A 280 -15.74 16.23 22.16
C ALA A 280 -17.08 16.84 21.71
N VAL A 281 -17.54 16.43 20.52
CA VAL A 281 -18.81 16.85 19.96
C VAL A 281 -19.63 15.65 19.49
N TRP A 282 -20.94 15.78 19.59
CA TRP A 282 -21.93 14.85 19.04
C TRP A 282 -22.71 15.55 17.93
N ASN A 283 -23.33 14.75 17.05
CA ASN A 283 -23.99 15.20 15.83
C ASN A 283 -23.06 15.71 14.72
N ALA A 284 -21.74 15.56 14.87
CA ALA A 284 -20.78 15.87 13.81
C ALA A 284 -19.56 14.92 13.87
N PRO A 285 -19.01 14.48 12.71
CA PRO A 285 -19.51 14.68 11.35
C PRO A 285 -20.76 13.84 11.02
N VAL A 286 -21.07 12.84 11.85
CA VAL A 286 -22.20 11.92 11.66
C VAL A 286 -23.43 12.45 12.37
N GLU A 287 -24.57 12.43 11.68
CA GLU A 287 -25.87 12.81 12.23
C GLU A 287 -26.33 11.84 13.33
N GLN A 288 -26.84 12.39 14.43
CA GLN A 288 -27.20 11.66 15.65
C GLN A 288 -28.43 12.29 16.30
N PRO A 289 -29.66 11.79 16.07
CA PRO A 289 -30.90 12.40 16.56
C PRO A 289 -31.00 12.57 18.09
N ARG A 290 -30.21 11.82 18.87
CA ARG A 290 -30.20 11.87 20.35
C ARG A 290 -28.84 12.30 20.89
N HIS A 291 -28.13 13.19 20.18
CA HIS A 291 -26.78 13.65 20.52
C HIS A 291 -26.66 14.19 21.94
N ALA A 292 -27.64 14.95 22.44
CA ALA A 292 -27.61 15.49 23.81
C ALA A 292 -27.65 14.40 24.89
N LEU A 293 -28.50 13.38 24.70
CA LEU A 293 -28.58 12.22 25.61
C LEU A 293 -27.29 11.39 25.58
N ALA A 294 -26.70 11.22 24.39
CA ALA A 294 -25.43 10.50 24.25
C ALA A 294 -24.28 11.22 24.97
N ALA A 295 -24.18 12.54 24.84
CA ALA A 295 -23.19 13.34 25.58
C ALA A 295 -23.39 13.26 27.10
N ALA A 296 -24.64 13.37 27.58
CA ALA A 296 -24.94 13.26 29.01
C ALA A 296 -24.58 11.87 29.60
N ARG A 297 -24.88 10.79 28.87
CA ARG A 297 -24.45 9.44 29.25
C ARG A 297 -22.93 9.29 29.25
N THR A 298 -22.26 9.91 28.28
CA THR A 298 -20.80 9.92 28.21
C THR A 298 -20.20 10.58 29.43
N ALA A 299 -20.71 11.76 29.83
CA ALA A 299 -20.23 12.47 31.01
C ALA A 299 -20.34 11.63 32.29
N LEU A 300 -21.48 10.97 32.52
CA LEU A 300 -21.65 10.08 33.67
C LEU A 300 -20.69 8.88 33.62
N ALA A 301 -20.54 8.25 32.46
CA ALA A 301 -19.62 7.12 32.29
C ALA A 301 -18.15 7.54 32.43
N MET A 302 -17.77 8.76 32.02
CA MET A 302 -16.44 9.32 32.27
C MET A 302 -16.21 9.50 33.76
N GLN A 303 -17.17 10.05 34.51
CA GLN A 303 -17.06 10.20 35.96
C GLN A 303 -16.84 8.83 36.65
N HIS A 304 -17.60 7.80 36.25
CA HIS A 304 -17.42 6.44 36.78
C HIS A 304 -16.05 5.83 36.45
N ALA A 305 -15.56 6.01 35.22
CA ALA A 305 -14.24 5.50 34.81
C ALA A 305 -13.11 6.14 35.62
N ILE A 306 -13.29 7.39 36.02
CA ILE A 306 -12.31 8.19 36.76
C ILE A 306 -12.39 7.90 38.26
N GLU A 307 -13.58 7.63 38.79
CA GLU A 307 -13.75 7.18 40.17
C GLU A 307 -12.85 5.98 40.47
N ALA A 308 -12.76 5.01 39.55
CA ALA A 308 -11.88 3.86 39.69
C ALA A 308 -10.41 4.27 39.81
N ILE A 309 -9.95 5.22 38.99
CA ILE A 309 -8.56 5.73 39.00
C ILE A 309 -8.27 6.47 40.31
N VAL A 310 -9.18 7.35 40.75
CA VAL A 310 -9.02 8.16 41.96
C VAL A 310 -9.17 7.33 43.23
N THR A 311 -9.93 6.22 43.20
CA THR A 311 -10.00 5.27 44.31
C THR A 311 -8.66 4.56 44.52
N GLU A 312 -7.95 4.23 43.44
CA GLU A 312 -6.61 3.61 43.52
C GLU A 312 -5.53 4.60 43.95
N ASP A 313 -5.63 5.86 43.52
CA ASP A 313 -4.71 6.94 43.92
C ASP A 313 -5.50 8.21 44.23
N PRO A 314 -5.81 8.46 45.52
CA PRO A 314 -6.58 9.64 45.93
C PRO A 314 -5.89 10.99 45.67
N SER A 315 -4.61 10.99 45.31
CA SER A 315 -3.87 12.22 44.98
C SER A 315 -4.14 12.72 43.56
N LEU A 316 -4.86 11.94 42.76
CA LEU A 316 -5.21 12.22 41.38
C LEU A 316 -6.48 13.08 41.26
N PRO A 317 -6.49 14.13 40.41
CA PRO A 317 -7.64 15.03 40.26
C PRO A 317 -8.85 14.40 39.56
N ARG A 318 -10.05 14.96 39.78
CA ARG A 318 -11.28 14.52 39.12
C ARG A 318 -11.60 15.39 37.90
N PHE A 319 -12.26 14.83 36.89
CA PHE A 319 -12.80 15.63 35.80
C PHE A 319 -13.97 16.50 36.26
N ARG A 320 -14.00 17.75 35.82
CA ARG A 320 -15.22 18.56 35.73
C ARG A 320 -15.71 18.51 34.31
N VAL A 321 -17.01 18.37 34.10
CA VAL A 321 -17.59 18.17 32.77
C VAL A 321 -18.67 19.21 32.52
N GLY A 322 -18.45 20.06 31.52
CA GLY A 322 -19.41 21.00 30.98
C GLY A 322 -20.04 20.45 29.70
N ILE A 323 -21.36 20.55 29.57
CA ILE A 323 -22.10 20.12 28.37
C ILE A 323 -23.05 21.23 27.96
N ALA A 324 -23.07 21.54 26.66
CA ALA A 324 -24.07 22.43 26.09
C ALA A 324 -24.47 21.99 24.68
N THR A 325 -25.73 22.27 24.33
CA THR A 325 -26.28 21.97 23.00
C THR A 325 -26.69 23.26 22.32
N GLY A 326 -26.41 23.38 21.03
CA GLY A 326 -26.80 24.52 20.21
C GLY A 326 -26.06 24.55 18.88
N ALA A 327 -26.23 25.63 18.12
CA ALA A 327 -25.59 25.80 16.83
C ALA A 327 -24.06 25.98 16.96
N ALA A 328 -23.31 25.29 16.11
CA ALA A 328 -21.88 25.49 15.92
C ALA A 328 -21.52 25.30 14.44
N LEU A 329 -20.52 26.03 13.98
CA LEU A 329 -19.82 25.75 12.73
C LEU A 329 -18.90 24.56 12.96
N VAL A 330 -19.11 23.46 12.22
CA VAL A 330 -18.25 22.28 12.29
C VAL A 330 -17.67 21.98 10.92
N GLY A 331 -16.36 21.75 10.86
CA GLY A 331 -15.66 21.44 9.62
C GLY A 331 -14.15 21.55 9.74
N ASN A 332 -13.47 21.69 8.60
CA ASN A 332 -12.01 21.78 8.56
C ASN A 332 -11.56 23.24 8.45
N ILE A 333 -10.71 23.67 9.38
CA ILE A 333 -10.04 24.98 9.36
C ILE A 333 -8.53 24.75 9.26
N GLY A 334 -7.83 25.60 8.50
CA GLY A 334 -6.38 25.50 8.30
C GLY A 334 -5.98 25.95 6.90
N SER A 335 -4.97 25.29 6.35
CA SER A 335 -4.45 25.51 4.98
C SER A 335 -4.58 24.24 4.13
N GLU A 336 -4.04 24.26 2.92
CA GLU A 336 -3.99 23.05 2.08
C GLU A 336 -3.05 21.98 2.67
N GLU A 337 -2.01 22.41 3.36
CA GLU A 337 -0.96 21.58 3.95
C GLU A 337 -1.36 20.96 5.30
N LEU A 338 -2.15 21.67 6.11
CA LEU A 338 -2.60 21.19 7.42
C LEU A 338 -4.01 21.64 7.73
N ARG A 339 -4.88 20.68 8.02
CA ARG A 339 -6.30 20.89 8.32
C ARG A 339 -6.64 20.31 9.68
N ASN A 340 -7.35 21.09 10.48
CA ASN A 340 -7.90 20.64 11.76
C ASN A 340 -9.42 20.60 11.66
N TYR A 341 -9.99 19.44 11.97
CA TYR A 341 -11.42 19.32 12.14
C TYR A 341 -11.81 19.96 13.47
N VAL A 342 -12.62 21.01 13.43
CA VAL A 342 -12.95 21.85 14.58
C VAL A 342 -14.45 22.09 14.68
N ALA A 343 -14.89 22.47 15.88
CA ALA A 343 -16.23 22.96 16.15
C ALA A 343 -16.14 24.30 16.87
N HIS A 344 -16.76 25.34 16.30
CA HIS A 344 -16.78 26.69 16.87
C HIS A 344 -18.22 27.22 16.94
N GLY A 345 -18.62 27.73 18.10
CA GLY A 345 -19.94 28.31 18.28
C GLY A 345 -20.29 28.46 19.76
N ASP A 346 -21.44 29.06 20.02
CA ASP A 346 -21.89 29.38 21.38
C ASP A 346 -22.04 28.13 22.24
N ALA A 347 -22.47 27.01 21.65
CA ALA A 347 -22.56 25.73 22.38
C ALA A 347 -21.19 25.24 22.86
N VAL A 348 -20.14 25.34 22.04
CA VAL A 348 -18.78 24.92 22.41
C VAL A 348 -18.23 25.85 23.50
N ASN A 349 -18.41 27.16 23.34
CA ASN A 349 -17.97 28.16 24.31
C ASN A 349 -18.72 28.07 25.64
N LEU A 350 -20.02 27.76 25.62
CA LEU A 350 -20.82 27.58 26.82
C LEU A 350 -20.42 26.29 27.55
N ALA A 351 -20.26 25.18 26.81
CA ALA A 351 -19.75 23.94 27.39
C ALA A 351 -18.41 24.21 28.10
N ALA A 352 -17.50 24.94 27.45
CA ALA A 352 -16.19 25.36 27.96
C ALA A 352 -16.23 26.32 29.17
N ARG A 353 -17.37 26.90 29.52
CA ARG A 353 -17.54 27.75 30.72
C ARG A 353 -18.21 27.00 31.88
N LEU A 354 -18.82 25.85 31.60
CA LEU A 354 -19.57 25.06 32.57
C LEU A 354 -18.70 24.04 33.30
N GLN A 355 -17.53 23.64 32.76
CA GLN A 355 -16.60 22.76 33.46
C GLN A 355 -15.82 23.48 34.57
#